data_AF-U9VJA7-F1
#
_entry.id   AF-U9VJA7-F1
#
_cell.length_a   1.000
_cell.length_b   1.000
_cell.length_c   1.000
_cell.angle_alpha   90.00
_cell.angle_beta   90.00
_cell.angle_gamma   90.00
#
_symmetry.space_group_name_H-M   'P 1'
#
loop_
_entity.id
_entity.type
_entity.pdbx_description
1 polymer ?
#
loop_
_entity_poly.entity_id
_entity_poly.type
_entity_poly.pdbx_seq_one_letter_code
_entity_poly.pdbx_strand_id
1 'polypeptide(L)'
;MPMADEPWVNAVNVVYTMSKPIAAARIPHSWDEQIRAISQETGRTPSEVVKEAIGLYLEKTEPSNVTSMAKRLTALEKQVRKLVQLM
;
A
#
# COMPACT_ATOMS: atom_id res chain seq x y z
N MET A 1 36.10 -33.48 1.60
CA MET A 1 36.29 -32.69 0.37
C MET A 1 35.09 -31.75 0.24
N PRO A 2 35.24 -30.44 0.51
CA PRO A 2 34.15 -29.48 0.37
C PRO A 2 34.05 -29.06 -1.10
N MET A 3 32.84 -29.19 -1.65
CA MET A 3 32.47 -28.85 -3.02
C MET A 3 32.44 -27.32 -3.13
N ALA A 4 33.27 -26.77 -4.01
CA ALA A 4 33.43 -25.34 -4.22
C ALA A 4 32.19 -24.71 -4.87
N ASP A 5 31.74 -23.61 -4.25
CA ASP A 5 31.06 -22.44 -4.80
C ASP A 5 30.80 -22.45 -6.33
N GLU A 6 29.61 -22.89 -6.75
CA GLU A 6 29.15 -22.71 -8.12
C GLU A 6 28.45 -21.35 -8.31
N PRO A 7 29.03 -20.40 -9.07
CA PRO A 7 28.51 -19.03 -9.23
C PRO A 7 27.18 -18.93 -9.99
N TRP A 8 26.73 -20.02 -10.63
CA TRP A 8 25.50 -20.05 -11.41
C TRP A 8 24.22 -20.05 -10.54
N VAL A 9 24.30 -20.54 -9.31
CA VAL A 9 23.15 -20.62 -8.40
C VAL A 9 22.64 -19.22 -8.00
N ASN A 10 23.52 -18.23 -7.94
CA ASN A 10 23.14 -16.84 -7.64
C ASN A 10 22.57 -16.09 -8.85
N ALA A 11 22.89 -16.49 -10.07
CA ALA A 11 22.38 -15.81 -11.28
C ALA A 11 20.89 -16.12 -11.52
N VAL A 12 20.44 -17.32 -11.17
CA VAL A 12 19.03 -17.74 -11.33
C VAL A 12 18.11 -17.03 -10.32
N ASN A 13 18.59 -16.74 -9.11
CA ASN A 13 17.79 -16.13 -8.05
C ASN A 13 17.56 -14.61 -8.20
N VAL A 14 18.36 -13.91 -9.01
CA VAL A 14 18.25 -12.46 -9.20
C VAL A 14 17.24 -12.09 -10.30
N VAL A 15 16.90 -13.01 -11.21
CA VAL A 15 16.08 -12.71 -12.41
C VAL A 15 14.58 -12.91 -12.19
N TYR A 16 14.14 -13.64 -11.15
CA TYR A 16 12.74 -13.63 -10.70
C TYR A 16 12.40 -12.35 -9.92
N THR A 17 12.66 -11.20 -10.53
CA THR A 17 11.92 -9.99 -10.16
C THR A 17 10.46 -10.27 -10.51
N MET A 18 9.66 -10.65 -9.50
CA MET A 18 8.21 -10.80 -9.64
C MET A 18 7.64 -9.45 -10.12
N SER A 19 7.54 -9.30 -11.43
CA SER A 19 6.83 -8.22 -12.07
C SER A 19 5.39 -8.30 -11.57
N LYS A 20 4.98 -7.33 -10.76
CA LYS A 20 3.63 -7.34 -10.17
C LYS A 20 2.61 -7.54 -11.30
N PRO A 21 1.71 -8.53 -11.20
CA PRO A 21 0.76 -8.81 -12.27
C PRO A 21 -0.07 -7.56 -12.55
N ILE A 22 -0.09 -7.13 -13.81
CA ILE A 22 -0.89 -6.01 -14.25
C ILE A 22 -2.28 -6.55 -14.58
N ALA A 23 -3.28 -6.13 -13.80
CA ALA A 23 -4.68 -6.45 -14.03
C ALA A 23 -5.41 -5.20 -14.52
N ALA A 24 -6.25 -5.37 -15.54
CA ALA A 24 -7.16 -4.36 -16.03
C ALA A 24 -8.60 -4.89 -15.96
N ALA A 25 -9.54 -4.03 -15.60
CA ALA A 25 -10.96 -4.37 -15.49
C ALA A 25 -11.80 -3.25 -16.11
N ARG A 26 -12.97 -3.61 -16.65
CA ARG A 26 -13.99 -2.65 -17.05
C ARG A 26 -14.88 -2.37 -15.86
N ILE A 27 -15.14 -1.09 -15.60
CA ILE A 27 -15.98 -0.65 -14.49
C ILE A 27 -17.05 0.32 -15.01
N PRO A 28 -18.19 0.47 -14.31
CA PRO A 28 -19.15 1.53 -14.58
C PRO A 28 -18.49 2.91 -14.53
N HIS A 29 -18.95 3.85 -15.37
CA HIS A 29 -18.38 5.20 -15.45
C HIS A 29 -18.44 5.94 -14.11
N SER A 30 -19.54 5.79 -13.38
CA SER A 30 -19.72 6.37 -12.04
C SER A 30 -18.68 5.90 -11.02
N TRP A 31 -18.11 4.71 -11.19
CA TRP A 31 -17.04 4.22 -10.31
C TRP A 31 -15.70 4.84 -10.67
N ASP A 32 -15.41 5.05 -11.95
CA ASP A 32 -14.19 5.73 -12.40
C ASP A 32 -14.16 7.18 -11.88
N GLU A 33 -15.28 7.89 -11.94
CA GLU A 33 -15.41 9.24 -11.39
C GLU A 33 -15.10 9.28 -9.89
N GLN A 34 -15.66 8.36 -9.11
CA GLN A 34 -15.42 8.28 -7.67
C GLN A 34 -13.95 7.98 -7.35
N ILE A 35 -13.35 7.03 -8.08
CA ILE A 35 -11.93 6.69 -7.89
C ILE A 35 -11.04 7.90 -8.21
N ARG A 36 -11.37 8.66 -9.26
CA ARG A 36 -10.64 9.90 -9.62
C ARG A 36 -10.81 10.99 -8.58
N ALA A 37 -12.01 11.18 -8.04
CA ALA A 37 -12.25 12.17 -6.99
C ALA A 37 -11.39 11.86 -5.74
N ILE A 38 -11.41 10.60 -5.29
CA ILE A 38 -10.59 10.15 -4.14
C ILE A 38 -9.09 10.31 -4.45
N SER A 39 -8.67 9.95 -5.66
CA SER A 39 -7.29 10.12 -6.11
C SER A 39 -6.83 11.59 -6.08
N GLN A 40 -7.68 12.53 -6.50
CA GLN A 40 -7.40 13.96 -6.46
C GLN A 40 -7.34 14.51 -5.03
N GLU A 41 -8.28 14.13 -4.17
CA GLU A 41 -8.31 14.59 -2.78
C GLU A 41 -7.16 14.05 -1.93
N THR A 42 -6.75 12.80 -2.18
CA THR A 42 -5.70 12.12 -1.41
C THR A 42 -4.29 12.32 -1.99
N GLY A 43 -4.18 12.81 -3.23
CA GLY A 43 -2.93 12.89 -3.99
C GLY A 43 -2.33 11.52 -4.36
N ARG A 44 -3.09 10.44 -4.19
CA ARG A 44 -2.66 9.06 -4.51
C ARG A 44 -3.04 8.70 -5.94
N THR A 45 -2.37 7.72 -6.52
CA THR A 45 -2.76 7.23 -7.85
C THR A 45 -4.05 6.40 -7.79
N PRO A 46 -4.87 6.37 -8.86
CA PRO A 46 -6.07 5.55 -8.91
C PRO A 46 -5.81 4.06 -8.58
N SER A 47 -4.66 3.54 -9.00
CA SER A 47 -4.27 2.16 -8.72
C SER A 47 -3.98 1.91 -7.24
N GLU A 48 -3.45 2.87 -6.51
CA GLU A 48 -3.24 2.76 -5.06
C GLU A 48 -4.56 2.77 -4.31
N VAL A 49 -5.47 3.67 -4.70
CA VAL A 49 -6.83 3.76 -4.13
C VAL A 49 -7.58 2.44 -4.31
N VAL A 50 -7.55 1.86 -5.52
CA VAL A 50 -8.23 0.58 -5.80
C VAL A 50 -7.58 -0.57 -5.04
N LYS A 51 -6.24 -0.63 -4.95
CA LYS A 51 -5.55 -1.68 -4.17
C LYS A 51 -5.90 -1.62 -2.69
N GLU A 52 -5.94 -0.43 -2.12
CA GLU A 52 -6.33 -0.21 -0.73
C GLU A 52 -7.78 -0.61 -0.49
N ALA A 53 -8.70 -0.21 -1.38
CA ALA A 53 -10.12 -0.58 -1.29
C ALA A 53 -10.33 -2.10 -1.35
N ILE A 54 -9.65 -2.80 -2.27
CA ILE A 54 -9.68 -4.27 -2.36
C ILE A 54 -9.08 -4.91 -1.10
N GLY A 55 -7.96 -4.37 -0.60
CA GLY A 55 -7.33 -4.85 0.63
C GLY A 55 -8.22 -4.72 1.86
N LEU A 56 -8.93 -3.58 1.97
CA LEU A 56 -9.93 -3.33 3.02
C LEU A 56 -11.12 -4.29 2.90
N TYR A 57 -11.65 -4.47 1.69
CA TYR A 57 -12.78 -5.37 1.44
C TYR A 57 -12.47 -6.84 1.78
N LEU A 58 -11.24 -7.28 1.50
CA LEU A 58 -10.80 -8.65 1.76
C LEU A 58 -10.29 -8.85 3.20
N GLU A 59 -10.38 -7.84 4.07
CA GLU A 59 -9.76 -7.81 5.41
C GLU A 59 -8.26 -8.15 5.40
N LYS A 60 -7.63 -8.08 4.23
CA LYS A 60 -6.18 -8.25 4.03
C LYS A 60 -5.48 -6.91 4.20
N THR A 61 -5.82 -6.20 5.28
CA THR A 61 -4.99 -5.11 5.76
C THR A 61 -3.65 -5.69 6.20
N GLU A 62 -2.62 -5.45 5.39
CA GLU A 62 -1.22 -5.68 5.75
C GLU A 62 -0.99 -5.13 7.17
N PRO A 63 -0.54 -5.95 8.14
CA PRO A 63 -0.36 -5.52 9.55
C PRO A 63 0.53 -4.27 9.68
N SER A 64 1.45 -4.11 8.73
CA SER A 64 2.33 -2.96 8.58
C SER A 64 1.58 -1.63 8.33
N ASN A 65 0.50 -1.66 7.54
CA ASN A 65 -0.33 -0.49 7.25
C ASN A 65 -1.19 -0.06 8.44
N VAL A 66 -1.75 -1.02 9.20
CA VAL A 66 -2.49 -0.74 10.44
C VAL A 66 -1.60 -0.07 11.47
N THR A 67 -0.36 -0.55 11.59
CA THR A 67 0.65 0.02 12.51
C THR A 67 1.01 1.45 12.12
N SER A 68 1.15 1.73 10.81
CA SER A 68 1.42 3.08 10.29
C SER A 68 0.25 4.04 10.56
N MET A 69 -0.98 3.60 10.33
CA MET A 69 -2.18 4.39 10.62
C MET A 69 -2.35 4.66 12.11
N ALA A 70 -2.13 3.66 12.97
CA ALA A 70 -2.17 3.83 14.42
C ALA A 70 -1.15 4.88 14.90
N LYS A 71 0.08 4.84 14.38
CA LYS A 71 1.11 5.85 14.70
C LYS A 71 0.67 7.26 14.30
N ARG A 72 0.08 7.41 13.10
CA ARG A 72 -0.44 8.70 12.61
C ARG A 72 -1.60 9.20 13.47
N LEU A 73 -2.51 8.31 13.87
CA LEU A 73 -3.63 8.63 14.75
C LEU A 73 -3.14 9.10 16.13
N THR A 74 -2.23 8.35 16.76
CA THR A 74 -1.65 8.71 18.06
C THR A 74 -0.93 10.05 18.02
N ALA A 75 -0.20 10.34 16.94
CA ALA A 75 0.46 11.63 16.75
C ALA A 75 -0.55 12.78 16.66
N LEU A 76 -1.64 12.57 15.91
CA LEU A 76 -2.70 13.55 15.73
C LEU A 76 -3.46 13.79 17.05
N GLU A 77 -3.80 12.74 17.79
CA GLU A 77 -4.43 12.85 19.11
C GLU A 77 -3.56 13.64 20.09
N LYS A 78 -2.24 13.44 20.05
CA LYS A 78 -1.31 14.19 20.90
C LYS A 78 -1.28 15.68 20.53
N GLN A 79 -1.34 16.01 19.25
CA GLN A 79 -1.41 17.40 18.79
C GLN A 79 -2.72 18.06 19.19
N VAL A 80 -3.85 17.37 19.04
CA VAL A 80 -5.18 17.86 19.45
C VAL A 80 -5.25 18.08 20.95
N ARG A 81 -4.78 17.13 21.78
CA ARG A 81 -4.74 17.31 23.25
C ARG A 81 -3.92 18.51 23.66
N LYS A 82 -2.75 18.72 23.03
CA LYS A 82 -1.89 19.88 23.31
C LYS A 82 -2.61 21.19 22.97
N LEU A 83 -3.34 21.23 21.87
CA LEU A 83 -4.10 22.41 21.46
C LEU A 83 -5.26 22.72 22.43
N VAL A 84 -5.99 21.69 22.85
CA VAL A 84 -7.09 21.81 23.84
C VAL A 84 -6.58 22.29 25.21
N GLN A 85 -5.37 21.91 25.62
CA GLN A 85 -4.77 22.37 26.87
C GLN A 85 -4.22 23.81 26.82
N LEU A 86 -4.10 24.40 25.62
CA LEU A 86 -3.61 25.76 25.40
C LEU A 86 -4.75 26.77 25.19
N MET A 87 -6.00 26.30 25.06
CA MET A 87 -7.21 27.13 25.09
C MET A 87 -7.79 27.16 26.51
#